data_AF-A0A958BII9-F1
#
_entry.id   AF-A0A958BII9-F1
#
_cell.length_a   1.000
_cell.length_b   1.000
_cell.length_c   1.000
_cell.angle_alpha   90.00
_cell.angle_beta   90.00
_cell.angle_gamma   90.00
#
_symmetry.space_group_name_H-M   'P 1'
#
loop_
_entity.id
_entity.type
_entity.pdbx_description
1 polymer ?
#
loop_
_entity_poly.entity_id
_entity_poly.type
_entity_poly.pdbx_seq_one_letter_code
_entity_poly.pdbx_strand_id
1 'polypeptide(L)'
;MAMNVPAELEKFVSESVPAPKRLMAARGLVPLPPDQMVLVYYFLAQAPEEDVSSTARKSIADLPGNLVRPALQKLSDEAILAFYAEVRTDDDTREAIARHPATSVETLMGIAAQGGRHVQAAIIENQRRMLDAPEITSALLTNPRLEADLRARVIEFRTNFLGMQTEAPAAAEDVEIDEEIEIDESMELIEADDIGMAEAGDFEDEDDFPDELINDFPEEEDHKKSQNLQAMIGGMKTSEKVKLAALGNKAARAYLILDSNRVVCMAVLKSPKLQDPEIEDFVKNRNVDKQVLRQIASTKKWIKDYAIKKHLAENPSSPPDVAMKMLNFLNPKDQKELSKNKNVSNAVRTAAKRIITTREEIERRKKEKK
;
A
#
# COMPACT_ATOMS: atom_id res chain seq x y z
N MET A 1 -12.36 22.94 25.66
CA MET A 1 -13.25 24.08 25.36
C MET A 1 -14.25 23.56 24.34
N ALA A 2 -15.56 23.55 24.63
CA ALA A 2 -16.52 22.97 23.69
C ALA A 2 -16.49 23.78 22.38
N MET A 3 -16.18 23.12 21.27
CA MET A 3 -16.13 23.74 19.96
C MET A 3 -17.52 24.26 19.59
N ASN A 4 -17.62 25.53 19.18
CA ASN A 4 -18.89 26.06 18.68
C ASN A 4 -19.23 25.44 17.33
N VAL A 5 -20.47 24.97 17.20
CA VAL A 5 -21.01 24.49 15.94
C VAL A 5 -20.99 25.63 14.92
N PRO A 6 -20.43 25.45 13.70
CA PRO A 6 -20.55 26.45 12.65
C PRO A 6 -22.03 26.74 12.33
N ALA A 7 -22.40 28.01 12.18
CA ALA A 7 -23.78 28.45 12.01
C ALA A 7 -24.54 27.72 10.88
N GLU A 8 -23.84 27.35 9.80
CA GLU A 8 -24.42 26.61 8.67
C GLU A 8 -24.87 25.19 9.02
N LEU A 9 -24.28 24.60 10.06
CA LEU A 9 -24.49 23.21 10.50
C LEU A 9 -25.47 23.09 11.67
N GLU A 10 -25.79 24.17 12.36
CA GLU A 10 -26.71 24.18 13.51
C GLU A 10 -28.06 23.53 13.19
N LYS A 11 -28.56 23.75 11.96
CA LYS A 11 -29.81 23.18 11.44
C LYS A 11 -29.83 21.64 11.37
N PHE A 12 -28.68 20.99 11.52
CA PHE A 12 -28.54 19.53 11.48
C PHE A 12 -28.15 18.92 12.82
N VAL A 13 -27.49 19.68 13.72
CA VAL A 13 -26.88 19.10 14.93
C VAL A 13 -27.41 19.68 16.24
N SER A 14 -28.07 20.85 16.22
CA SER A 14 -28.61 21.48 17.44
C SER A 14 -29.65 20.57 18.12
N GLU A 15 -29.66 20.55 19.45
CA GLU A 15 -30.64 19.82 20.26
C GLU A 15 -32.09 20.25 19.96
N SER A 16 -32.28 21.50 19.50
CA SER A 16 -33.58 22.02 19.08
C SER A 16 -34.14 21.34 17.81
N VAL A 17 -33.28 20.67 17.04
CA VAL A 17 -33.67 19.95 15.83
C VAL A 17 -34.31 18.61 16.21
N PRO A 18 -35.49 18.26 15.67
CA PRO A 18 -36.15 16.99 15.97
C PRO A 18 -35.25 15.78 15.70
N ALA A 19 -35.29 14.78 16.60
CA ALA A 19 -34.46 13.57 16.52
C ALA A 19 -34.50 12.86 15.14
N PRO A 20 -35.65 12.74 14.44
CA PRO A 20 -35.67 12.13 13.11
C PRO A 20 -34.79 12.86 12.08
N LYS A 21 -34.71 14.20 12.14
CA LYS A 21 -33.86 14.99 11.23
C LYS A 21 -32.38 14.83 11.57
N ARG A 22 -32.04 14.82 12.87
CA ARG A 22 -30.67 14.55 13.33
C ARG A 22 -30.23 13.13 12.95
N LEU A 23 -31.12 12.16 13.04
CA LEU A 23 -30.86 10.79 12.61
C LEU A 23 -30.65 10.68 11.09
N MET A 24 -31.40 11.43 10.27
CA MET A 24 -31.13 11.50 8.82
C MET A 24 -29.74 12.08 8.52
N ALA A 25 -29.33 13.11 9.25
CA ALA A 25 -27.98 13.67 9.15
C ALA A 25 -26.91 12.68 9.61
N ALA A 26 -27.13 11.96 10.72
CA ALA A 26 -26.22 10.93 11.22
C ALA A 26 -26.04 9.77 10.22
N ARG A 27 -27.05 9.46 9.40
CA ARG A 27 -26.99 8.44 8.33
C ARG A 27 -26.36 8.93 7.02
N GLY A 28 -25.94 10.20 6.95
CA GLY A 28 -25.39 10.77 5.71
C GLY A 28 -26.43 11.05 4.62
N LEU A 29 -27.72 11.11 4.96
CA LEU A 29 -28.81 11.37 3.99
C LEU A 29 -28.99 12.87 3.67
N VAL A 30 -28.02 13.71 4.06
CA VAL A 30 -28.03 15.14 3.84
C VAL A 30 -26.91 15.49 2.86
N PRO A 31 -27.21 16.22 1.76
CA PRO A 31 -26.21 16.58 0.77
C PRO A 31 -25.29 17.67 1.31
N LEU A 32 -24.14 17.26 1.86
CA LEU A 32 -23.09 18.15 2.37
C LEU A 32 -21.74 17.80 1.73
N PRO A 33 -20.85 18.79 1.55
CA PRO A 33 -19.44 18.53 1.26
C PRO A 33 -18.80 17.63 2.32
N PRO A 34 -17.79 16.80 1.97
CA PRO A 34 -17.15 15.87 2.92
C PRO A 34 -16.61 16.53 4.19
N ASP A 35 -16.03 17.73 4.07
CA ASP A 35 -15.51 18.51 5.22
C ASP A 35 -16.61 18.93 6.20
N GLN A 36 -17.78 19.31 5.69
CA GLN A 36 -18.93 19.63 6.54
C GLN A 36 -19.58 18.37 7.13
N MET A 37 -19.61 17.27 6.36
CA MET A 37 -20.17 16.00 6.82
C MET A 37 -19.40 15.43 8.01
N VAL A 38 -18.07 15.52 7.97
CA VAL A 38 -17.19 15.11 9.08
C VAL A 38 -17.49 15.91 10.36
N LEU A 39 -17.71 17.22 10.25
CA LEU A 39 -18.11 18.06 11.39
C LEU A 39 -19.48 17.65 11.94
N VAL A 40 -20.47 17.42 11.05
CA VAL A 40 -21.81 17.00 11.44
C VAL A 40 -21.76 15.67 12.21
N TYR A 41 -21.01 14.68 11.71
CA TYR A 41 -20.88 13.41 12.40
C TYR A 41 -20.20 13.56 13.76
N TYR A 42 -19.15 14.38 13.87
CA TYR A 42 -18.49 14.66 15.15
C TYR A 42 -19.46 15.22 16.20
N PHE A 43 -20.30 16.19 15.85
CA PHE A 43 -21.27 16.77 16.77
C PHE A 43 -22.39 15.79 17.11
N LEU A 44 -22.91 15.06 16.12
CA LEU A 44 -23.98 14.08 16.35
C LEU A 44 -23.51 12.87 17.15
N ALA A 45 -22.24 12.48 17.04
CA ALA A 45 -21.65 11.41 17.83
C ALA A 45 -21.54 11.72 19.34
N GLN A 46 -21.76 12.98 19.71
CA GLN A 46 -21.83 13.49 21.09
C GLN A 46 -23.27 13.84 21.51
N ALA A 47 -24.26 13.59 20.66
CA ALA A 47 -25.66 13.86 20.97
C ALA A 47 -26.13 13.03 22.19
N PRO A 48 -27.03 13.56 23.03
CA PRO A 48 -27.54 12.85 24.21
C PRO A 48 -28.39 11.63 23.84
N GLU A 49 -28.98 11.59 22.65
CA GLU A 49 -29.72 10.43 22.15
C GLU A 49 -28.77 9.33 21.68
N GLU A 50 -28.88 8.17 22.30
CA GLU A 50 -28.06 6.99 21.99
C GLU A 50 -28.21 6.53 20.54
N ASP A 51 -29.43 6.56 19.98
CA ASP A 51 -29.67 6.19 18.59
C ASP A 51 -28.93 7.11 17.60
N VAL A 52 -28.91 8.42 17.87
CA VAL A 52 -28.27 9.41 16.99
C VAL A 52 -26.75 9.31 17.09
N SER A 53 -26.23 9.24 18.32
CA SER A 53 -24.79 9.18 18.59
C SER A 53 -24.14 7.88 18.10
N SER A 54 -24.76 6.73 18.35
CA SER A 54 -24.28 5.43 17.85
C SER A 54 -24.33 5.36 16.32
N THR A 55 -25.39 5.88 15.70
CA THR A 55 -25.50 5.95 14.24
C THR A 55 -24.39 6.82 13.65
N ALA A 56 -24.15 8.01 14.22
CA ALA A 56 -23.09 8.90 13.75
C ALA A 56 -21.70 8.27 13.89
N ARG A 57 -21.40 7.60 15.02
CA ARG A 57 -20.13 6.87 15.20
C ARG A 57 -19.96 5.75 14.17
N LYS A 58 -21.02 5.00 13.90
CA LYS A 58 -21.00 3.97 12.85
C LYS A 58 -20.75 4.58 11.47
N SER A 59 -21.44 5.67 11.13
CA SER A 59 -21.23 6.38 9.87
C SER A 59 -19.83 6.97 9.75
N ILE A 60 -19.18 7.36 10.86
CA ILE A 60 -17.76 7.74 10.86
C ILE A 60 -16.87 6.54 10.56
N ALA A 61 -17.12 5.38 11.16
CA ALA A 61 -16.32 4.17 10.92
C ALA A 61 -16.47 3.68 9.47
N ASP A 62 -17.70 3.70 8.93
CA ASP A 62 -18.02 3.19 7.60
C ASP A 62 -17.67 4.17 6.46
N LEU A 63 -17.30 5.42 6.76
CA LEU A 63 -17.02 6.43 5.75
C LEU A 63 -15.77 6.04 4.91
N PRO A 64 -15.81 6.09 3.57
CA PRO A 64 -14.64 5.77 2.74
C PRO A 64 -13.45 6.71 3.00
N GLY A 65 -12.24 6.15 3.12
CA GLY A 65 -11.02 6.89 3.46
C GLY A 65 -10.67 8.01 2.47
N ASN A 66 -11.00 7.85 1.19
CA ASN A 66 -10.83 8.87 0.15
C ASN A 66 -11.68 10.14 0.37
N LEU A 67 -12.78 10.06 1.13
CA LEU A 67 -13.60 11.21 1.53
C LEU A 67 -13.14 11.80 2.86
N VAL A 68 -12.76 10.95 3.81
CA VAL A 68 -12.30 11.34 5.16
C VAL A 68 -10.99 12.12 5.09
N ARG A 69 -9.99 11.60 4.36
CA ARG A 69 -8.64 12.20 4.32
C ARG A 69 -8.64 13.68 3.88
N PRO A 70 -9.20 14.06 2.72
CA PRO A 70 -9.22 15.46 2.30
C PRO A 70 -10.11 16.34 3.19
N ALA A 71 -11.13 15.77 3.84
CA ALA A 71 -11.95 16.48 4.82
C ALA A 71 -11.14 16.82 6.07
N LEU A 72 -10.45 15.85 6.67
CA LEU A 72 -9.61 16.05 7.86
C LEU A 72 -8.48 17.07 7.64
N GLN A 73 -7.90 17.11 6.44
CA GLN A 73 -6.84 18.08 6.10
C GLN A 73 -7.29 19.55 6.14
N LYS A 74 -8.60 19.82 6.02
CA LYS A 74 -9.14 21.19 6.08
C LYS A 74 -9.53 21.60 7.50
N LEU A 75 -9.54 20.67 8.45
CA LEU A 75 -9.94 20.94 9.82
C LEU A 75 -8.78 21.55 10.58
N SER A 76 -9.08 22.41 11.54
CA SER A 76 -8.07 23.07 12.39
C SER A 76 -8.18 22.68 13.87
N ASP A 77 -9.22 21.95 14.25
CA ASP A 77 -9.53 21.67 15.66
C ASP A 77 -8.95 20.31 16.09
N GLU A 78 -8.13 20.32 17.14
CA GLU A 78 -7.48 19.12 17.67
C GLU A 78 -8.45 18.09 18.24
N ALA A 79 -9.60 18.53 18.79
CA ALA A 79 -10.57 17.64 19.42
C ALA A 79 -11.27 16.75 18.39
N ILE A 80 -11.49 17.27 17.18
CA ILE A 80 -12.08 16.49 16.08
C ILE A 80 -11.07 15.46 15.58
N LEU A 81 -9.80 15.86 15.42
CA LEU A 81 -8.74 14.95 14.99
C LEU A 81 -8.54 13.82 16.00
N ALA A 82 -8.56 14.14 17.31
CA ALA A 82 -8.51 13.16 18.38
C ALA A 82 -9.69 12.18 18.30
N PHE A 83 -10.90 12.69 18.11
CA PHE A 83 -12.10 11.87 18.00
C PHE A 83 -12.08 10.93 16.78
N TYR A 84 -11.64 11.42 15.63
CA TYR A 84 -11.50 10.60 14.44
C TYR A 84 -10.40 9.54 14.58
N ALA A 85 -9.31 9.85 15.28
CA ALA A 85 -8.26 8.87 15.59
C ALA A 85 -8.72 7.75 16.54
N GLU A 86 -9.68 8.05 17.41
CA GLU A 86 -10.30 7.08 18.33
C GLU A 86 -11.30 6.18 17.59
N VAL A 87 -12.21 6.77 16.81
CA VAL A 87 -13.29 6.02 16.15
C VAL A 87 -12.78 5.24 14.94
N ARG A 88 -11.79 5.75 14.22
CA ARG A 88 -11.25 5.11 13.00
C ARG A 88 -9.90 4.46 13.26
N THR A 89 -9.81 3.18 12.88
CA THR A 89 -8.61 2.35 13.06
C THR A 89 -7.83 2.11 11.77
N ASP A 90 -8.35 2.57 10.62
CA ASP A 90 -7.66 2.46 9.34
C ASP A 90 -6.38 3.31 9.29
N ASP A 91 -5.34 2.75 8.70
CA ASP A 91 -4.02 3.36 8.63
C ASP A 91 -4.03 4.65 7.79
N ASP A 92 -4.85 4.73 6.74
CA ASP A 92 -4.97 5.94 5.89
C ASP A 92 -5.43 7.17 6.68
N THR A 93 -6.49 7.00 7.48
CA THR A 93 -7.02 8.09 8.33
C THR A 93 -6.01 8.45 9.42
N ARG A 94 -5.41 7.46 10.07
CA ARG A 94 -4.41 7.68 11.12
C ARG A 94 -3.15 8.35 10.58
N GLU A 95 -2.71 8.01 9.37
CA GLU A 95 -1.59 8.66 8.69
C GLU A 95 -1.93 10.13 8.38
N ALA A 96 -3.14 10.39 7.89
CA ALA A 96 -3.60 11.75 7.61
C ALA A 96 -3.59 12.62 8.89
N ILE A 97 -4.08 12.07 10.00
CA ILE A 97 -4.06 12.72 11.31
C ILE A 97 -2.62 12.89 11.82
N ALA A 98 -1.75 11.88 11.67
CA ALA A 98 -0.35 11.97 12.08
C ALA A 98 0.41 13.09 11.36
N ARG A 99 0.15 13.27 10.06
CA ARG A 99 0.72 14.35 9.22
C ARG A 99 0.12 15.72 9.51
N HIS A 100 -1.06 15.78 10.15
CA HIS A 100 -1.79 17.02 10.33
C HIS A 100 -1.11 17.93 11.39
N PRO A 101 -0.91 19.23 11.09
CA PRO A 101 -0.18 20.13 11.99
C PRO A 101 -0.92 20.46 13.28
N ALA A 102 -2.26 20.40 13.29
CA ALA A 102 -3.08 20.66 14.47
C ALA A 102 -3.31 19.44 15.37
N THR A 103 -2.74 18.28 15.04
CA THR A 103 -2.92 17.07 15.86
C THR A 103 -2.22 17.26 17.21
N SER A 104 -2.87 16.93 18.32
CA SER A 104 -2.24 17.04 19.64
C SER A 104 -1.15 15.98 19.86
N VAL A 105 -0.28 16.21 20.85
CA VAL A 105 0.76 15.23 21.24
C VAL A 105 0.13 13.95 21.78
N GLU A 106 -0.94 14.07 22.57
CA GLU A 106 -1.66 12.93 23.14
C GLU A 106 -2.26 12.04 22.04
N THR A 107 -2.93 12.64 21.05
CA THR A 107 -3.46 11.89 19.90
C THR A 107 -2.34 11.24 19.10
N LEU A 108 -1.23 11.95 18.87
CA LEU A 108 -0.07 11.36 18.21
C LEU A 108 0.50 10.16 18.95
N MET A 109 0.60 10.21 20.28
CA MET A 109 1.11 9.09 21.08
C MET A 109 0.18 7.88 21.00
N GLY A 110 -1.14 8.10 21.06
CA GLY A 110 -2.12 7.03 20.88
C GLY A 110 -2.00 6.37 19.50
N ILE A 111 -1.88 7.18 18.46
CA ILE A 111 -1.67 6.69 17.08
C ILE A 111 -0.29 6.01 16.94
N ALA A 112 0.77 6.55 17.55
CA ALA A 112 2.11 5.98 17.50
C ALA A 112 2.18 4.58 18.14
N ALA A 113 1.43 4.34 19.21
CA ALA A 113 1.40 3.08 19.94
C ALA A 113 0.64 1.96 19.21
N GLN A 114 -0.27 2.30 18.29
CA GLN A 114 -1.19 1.33 17.65
C GLN A 114 -1.14 1.28 16.13
N GLY A 115 -0.68 2.36 15.48
CA GLY A 115 -0.67 2.51 14.03
C GLY A 115 0.29 1.54 13.35
N GLY A 116 -0.01 1.21 12.09
CA GLY A 116 0.88 0.40 11.26
C GLY A 116 2.06 1.18 10.70
N ARG A 117 2.78 0.55 9.78
CA ARG A 117 4.08 1.04 9.28
C ARG A 117 4.00 2.45 8.69
N HIS A 118 2.99 2.73 7.87
CA HIS A 118 2.85 4.01 7.16
C HIS A 118 2.60 5.17 8.14
N VAL A 119 1.77 4.92 9.14
CA VAL A 119 1.47 5.86 10.22
C VAL A 119 2.72 6.17 11.04
N GLN A 120 3.45 5.14 11.48
CA GLN A 120 4.68 5.33 12.25
C GLN A 120 5.76 6.07 11.44
N ALA A 121 5.91 5.74 10.16
CA ALA A 121 6.84 6.42 9.27
C ALA A 121 6.49 7.92 9.14
N ALA A 122 5.22 8.27 9.00
CA ALA A 122 4.77 9.66 8.94
C ALA A 122 5.08 10.44 10.23
N ILE A 123 4.99 9.80 11.40
CA ILE A 123 5.39 10.40 12.68
C ILE A 123 6.90 10.60 12.74
N ILE A 124 7.68 9.59 12.34
CA ILE A 124 9.16 9.61 12.36
C ILE A 124 9.74 10.63 11.36
N GLU A 125 9.09 10.82 10.22
CA GLU A 125 9.48 11.83 9.23
C GLU A 125 9.41 13.25 9.79
N ASN A 126 8.48 13.52 10.71
CA ASN A 126 8.35 14.82 11.36
C ASN A 126 9.23 14.93 12.61
N GLN A 127 10.54 14.99 12.38
CA GLN A 127 11.56 15.10 13.44
C GLN A 127 11.35 16.30 14.36
N ARG A 128 10.78 17.41 13.86
CA ARG A 128 10.50 18.59 14.69
C ARG A 128 9.51 18.27 15.82
N ARG A 129 8.44 17.53 15.52
CA ARG A 129 7.47 17.13 16.56
C ARG A 129 8.07 16.19 17.58
N MET A 130 8.98 15.30 17.18
CA MET A 130 9.72 14.43 18.10
C MET A 130 10.75 15.19 18.95
N LEU A 131 11.29 16.31 18.46
CA LEU A 131 12.13 17.21 19.28
C LEU A 131 11.27 17.96 20.31
N ASP A 132 10.13 18.49 19.87
CA ASP A 132 9.23 19.30 20.71
C ASP A 132 8.55 18.44 21.80
N ALA A 133 8.25 17.17 21.52
CA ALA A 133 7.65 16.21 22.45
C ALA A 133 8.35 14.83 22.39
N PRO A 134 9.43 14.63 23.16
CA PRO A 134 10.21 13.39 23.18
C PRO A 134 9.42 12.13 23.57
N GLU A 135 8.31 12.28 24.29
CA GLU A 135 7.42 11.19 24.72
C GLU A 135 6.85 10.39 23.53
N ILE A 136 6.74 11.02 22.36
CA ILE A 136 6.35 10.37 21.10
C ILE A 136 7.33 9.22 20.77
N THR A 137 8.63 9.40 21.03
CA THR A 137 9.64 8.36 20.75
C THR A 137 9.46 7.14 21.66
N SER A 138 9.05 7.35 22.91
CA SER A 138 8.71 6.27 23.84
C SER A 138 7.45 5.53 23.38
N ALA A 139 6.41 6.25 22.96
CA ALA A 139 5.18 5.65 22.44
C ALA A 139 5.42 4.81 21.17
N LEU A 140 6.28 5.28 20.27
CA LEU A 140 6.70 4.51 19.09
C LEU A 140 7.38 3.20 19.52
N LEU A 141 8.33 3.25 20.47
CA LEU A 141 9.09 2.07 20.88
C LEU A 141 8.25 1.01 21.60
N THR A 142 7.13 1.40 22.23
CA THR A 142 6.16 0.48 22.83
C THR A 142 5.25 -0.20 21.81
N ASN A 143 5.21 0.26 20.56
CA ASN A 143 4.37 -0.34 19.54
C ASN A 143 4.96 -1.70 19.09
N PRO A 144 4.20 -2.81 19.21
CA PRO A 144 4.67 -4.14 18.77
C PRO A 144 4.82 -4.23 17.25
N ARG A 145 4.09 -3.40 16.49
CA ARG A 145 4.15 -3.33 15.02
C ARG A 145 5.26 -2.42 14.51
N LEU A 146 6.12 -1.86 15.38
CA LEU A 146 7.24 -1.03 14.95
C LEU A 146 8.36 -1.89 14.37
N GLU A 147 8.46 -1.86 13.05
CA GLU A 147 9.47 -2.57 12.26
C GLU A 147 10.91 -2.19 12.66
N ALA A 148 11.85 -3.12 12.47
CA ALA A 148 13.23 -2.99 12.93
C ALA A 148 13.97 -1.77 12.33
N ASP A 149 13.69 -1.41 11.08
CA ASP A 149 14.30 -0.25 10.41
C ASP A 149 13.80 1.07 11.02
N LEU A 150 12.48 1.20 11.23
CA LEU A 150 11.89 2.36 11.88
C LEU A 150 12.30 2.45 13.35
N ARG A 151 12.36 1.32 14.06
CA ARG A 151 12.89 1.22 15.43
C ARG A 151 14.32 1.72 15.52
N ALA A 152 15.19 1.29 14.60
CA ALA A 152 16.57 1.77 14.56
C ALA A 152 16.65 3.28 14.36
N ARG A 153 15.82 3.86 13.48
CA ARG A 153 15.74 5.32 13.29
C ARG A 153 15.28 6.06 14.55
N VAL A 154 14.29 5.53 15.28
CA VAL A 154 13.81 6.13 16.53
C VAL A 154 14.89 6.07 17.61
N ILE A 155 15.59 4.94 17.75
CA ILE A 155 16.70 4.79 18.70
C ILE A 155 17.84 5.74 18.34
N GLU A 156 18.25 5.78 17.07
CA GLU A 156 19.28 6.71 16.57
C GLU A 156 18.89 8.16 16.85
N PHE A 157 17.62 8.50 16.66
CA PHE A 157 17.11 9.83 16.96
C PHE A 157 17.22 10.16 18.46
N ARG A 158 16.81 9.23 19.34
CA ARG A 158 16.94 9.40 20.80
C ARG A 158 18.39 9.55 21.25
N THR A 159 19.31 8.77 20.69
CA THR A 159 20.72 8.82 21.09
C THR A 159 21.43 10.07 20.55
N ASN A 160 21.24 10.39 19.27
CA ASN A 160 22.02 11.43 18.59
C ASN A 160 21.44 12.84 18.82
N PHE A 161 20.13 12.98 18.96
CA PHE A 161 19.47 14.29 19.04
C PHE A 161 18.93 14.61 20.43
N LEU A 162 18.45 13.62 21.17
CA LEU A 162 17.90 13.83 22.52
C LEU A 162 18.93 13.54 23.63
N GLY A 163 20.08 12.95 23.30
CA GLY A 163 21.10 12.54 24.29
C GLY A 163 20.60 11.50 25.29
N MET A 164 19.48 10.83 24.98
CA MET A 164 18.87 9.83 25.84
C MET A 164 19.60 8.51 25.62
N GLN A 165 20.17 7.95 26.70
CA GLN A 165 20.59 6.56 26.69
C GLN A 165 19.33 5.70 26.68
N THR A 166 19.08 5.00 25.59
CA THR A 166 18.05 3.97 25.56
C THR A 166 18.57 2.76 26.32
N GLU A 167 18.18 2.61 27.58
CA GLU A 167 18.03 1.28 28.14
C GLU A 167 16.94 0.61 27.32
N ALA A 168 17.36 -0.22 26.37
CA ALA A 168 16.44 -1.13 25.71
C ALA A 168 15.77 -1.95 26.81
N PRO A 169 14.43 -1.99 26.93
CA PRO A 169 13.83 -3.01 27.78
C PRO A 169 14.30 -4.37 27.28
N ALA A 170 15.06 -5.05 28.12
CA ALA A 170 15.43 -6.45 28.00
C ALA A 170 14.16 -7.28 28.18
N ALA A 171 13.33 -7.34 27.15
CA ALA A 171 12.15 -8.19 27.08
C ALA A 171 11.77 -8.38 25.61
N ALA A 172 12.63 -9.05 24.87
CA ALA A 172 12.19 -10.06 23.94
C ALA A 172 13.06 -11.27 24.30
N GLU A 173 12.52 -12.07 25.22
CA GLU A 173 12.95 -13.46 25.40
C GLU A 173 13.05 -14.11 24.02
N ASP A 174 13.98 -15.06 23.90
CA ASP A 174 14.09 -15.99 22.79
C ASP A 174 12.73 -16.64 22.52
N VAL A 175 11.90 -16.00 21.70
CA VAL A 175 10.92 -16.70 20.90
C VAL A 175 11.75 -17.27 19.76
N GLU A 176 12.05 -18.56 19.86
CA GLU A 176 12.28 -19.39 18.68
C GLU A 176 11.08 -19.14 17.75
N ILE A 177 11.24 -18.19 16.82
CA ILE A 177 10.33 -18.06 15.70
C ILE A 177 10.69 -19.22 14.79
N ASP A 178 9.96 -20.32 14.97
CA ASP A 178 9.55 -21.15 13.83
C ASP A 178 9.12 -20.15 12.74
N GLU A 179 9.83 -20.14 11.60
CA GLU A 179 9.59 -19.20 10.49
C GLU A 179 8.24 -19.46 9.81
N GLU A 180 7.14 -19.32 10.54
CA GLU A 180 5.81 -19.05 10.00
C GLU A 180 5.65 -17.53 9.97
N ILE A 181 6.11 -16.95 8.86
CA ILE A 181 5.77 -15.58 8.47
C ILE A 181 4.26 -15.56 8.23
N GLU A 182 3.47 -15.12 9.22
CA GLU A 182 2.13 -14.64 8.95
C GLU A 182 2.24 -13.45 8.01
N ILE A 183 1.71 -13.67 6.81
CA ILE A 183 1.64 -12.69 5.76
C ILE A 183 0.49 -11.77 6.12
N ASP A 184 0.78 -10.58 6.65
CA ASP A 184 -0.21 -9.49 6.64
C ASP A 184 -0.56 -9.19 5.17
N GLU A 185 -1.82 -9.44 4.83
CA GLU A 185 -2.46 -9.38 3.51
C GLU A 185 -2.88 -7.96 3.09
N SER A 186 -2.44 -6.91 3.78
CA SER A 186 -2.90 -5.54 3.52
C SER A 186 -2.17 -4.79 2.38
N MET A 187 -1.48 -5.48 1.48
CA MET A 187 -1.11 -4.87 0.21
C MET A 187 -2.30 -5.01 -0.71
N GLU A 188 -3.10 -3.94 -0.88
CA GLU A 188 -4.28 -3.86 -1.77
C GLU A 188 -4.11 -4.80 -2.98
N LEU A 189 -4.57 -6.03 -2.83
CA LEU A 189 -5.14 -6.77 -3.93
C LEU A 189 -6.28 -5.86 -4.35
N ILE A 190 -6.33 -5.52 -5.63
CA ILE A 190 -7.59 -5.06 -6.21
C ILE A 190 -8.59 -6.17 -5.86
N GLU A 191 -9.42 -5.91 -4.86
CA GLU A 191 -10.49 -6.80 -4.43
C GLU A 191 -11.31 -7.11 -5.67
N ALA A 192 -11.75 -8.36 -5.76
CA ALA A 192 -12.42 -8.91 -6.93
C ALA A 192 -13.72 -8.19 -7.30
N ASP A 193 -14.19 -7.28 -6.45
CA ASP A 193 -15.47 -6.57 -6.59
C ASP A 193 -15.36 -5.29 -7.43
N ASP A 194 -14.18 -4.66 -7.53
CA ASP A 194 -14.03 -3.34 -8.16
C ASP A 194 -13.61 -3.39 -9.66
N ILE A 195 -13.35 -4.60 -10.13
CA ILE A 195 -13.45 -4.98 -11.54
C ILE A 195 -14.69 -5.83 -11.57
N GLY A 196 -15.78 -5.44 -12.24
CA GLY A 196 -17.04 -6.19 -12.27
C GLY A 196 -16.92 -7.63 -12.79
N MET A 197 -16.30 -8.48 -11.99
CA MET A 197 -16.31 -9.93 -12.04
C MET A 197 -17.42 -10.29 -11.08
N ALA A 198 -18.62 -10.44 -11.65
CA ALA A 198 -19.60 -11.32 -11.06
C ALA A 198 -18.88 -12.59 -10.63
N GLU A 199 -19.19 -13.02 -9.40
CA GLU A 199 -18.82 -14.26 -8.75
C GLU A 199 -18.25 -15.30 -9.71
N ALA A 200 -17.10 -15.88 -9.33
CA ALA A 200 -16.62 -17.12 -9.89
C ALA A 200 -17.59 -18.28 -9.57
N GLY A 201 -18.82 -18.18 -10.08
CA GLY A 201 -19.71 -19.30 -10.29
C GLY A 201 -19.24 -20.01 -11.55
N ASP A 202 -19.03 -21.32 -11.41
CA ASP A 202 -19.01 -22.32 -12.48
C ASP A 202 -18.79 -21.76 -13.89
N PHE A 203 -17.52 -21.55 -14.26
CA PHE A 203 -17.15 -21.40 -15.67
C PHE A 203 -17.17 -22.79 -16.31
N GLU A 204 -18.37 -23.35 -16.52
CA GLU A 204 -18.58 -24.64 -17.20
C GLU A 204 -18.53 -24.56 -18.73
N ASP A 205 -18.22 -23.40 -19.33
CA ASP A 205 -18.16 -23.27 -20.79
C ASP A 205 -16.70 -23.17 -21.29
N GLU A 206 -16.00 -24.31 -21.39
CA GLU A 206 -14.74 -24.43 -22.18
C GLU A 206 -14.97 -24.14 -23.69
N ASP A 207 -16.22 -23.99 -24.13
CA ASP A 207 -16.65 -23.90 -25.54
C ASP A 207 -16.57 -22.50 -26.18
N ASP A 208 -16.19 -21.44 -25.45
CA ASP A 208 -16.24 -20.05 -25.95
C ASP A 208 -15.00 -19.60 -26.74
N PHE A 209 -13.86 -20.31 -26.65
CA PHE A 209 -12.61 -19.91 -27.30
C PHE A 209 -12.06 -20.99 -28.26
N PRO A 210 -11.45 -20.60 -29.40
CA PRO A 210 -10.77 -21.54 -30.26
C PRO A 210 -9.74 -22.39 -29.48
N ASP A 211 -9.66 -23.69 -29.79
CA ASP A 211 -8.69 -24.63 -29.18
C ASP A 211 -7.25 -24.08 -29.19
N GLU A 212 -6.91 -23.28 -30.21
CA GLU A 212 -5.61 -22.66 -30.36
C GLU A 212 -5.24 -21.66 -29.26
N LEU A 213 -6.22 -21.15 -28.53
CA LEU A 213 -6.03 -20.21 -27.44
C LEU A 213 -6.04 -20.88 -26.07
N ILE A 214 -6.56 -22.11 -25.97
CA ILE A 214 -6.72 -22.84 -24.71
C ILE A 214 -5.61 -23.89 -24.54
N ASN A 215 -5.27 -24.62 -25.60
CA ASN A 215 -4.33 -25.73 -25.56
C ASN A 215 -2.93 -25.30 -26.00
N ASP A 216 -1.90 -25.81 -25.33
CA ASP A 216 -0.51 -25.61 -25.72
C ASP A 216 -0.16 -26.47 -26.95
N PHE A 217 0.72 -25.95 -27.82
CA PHE A 217 1.16 -26.62 -29.04
C PHE A 217 2.59 -27.15 -28.93
N PRO A 218 2.98 -28.15 -29.74
CA PRO A 218 4.37 -28.60 -29.81
C PRO A 218 5.31 -27.50 -30.32
N GLU A 219 6.52 -27.44 -29.76
CA GLU A 219 7.54 -26.38 -29.96
C GLU A 219 7.94 -26.12 -31.42
N GLU A 220 7.66 -27.05 -32.36
CA GLU A 220 8.11 -26.96 -33.76
C GLU A 220 7.21 -26.08 -34.67
N GLU A 221 6.01 -25.67 -34.23
CA GLU A 221 5.05 -24.88 -35.04
C GLU A 221 4.84 -23.43 -34.56
N ASP A 222 5.75 -22.94 -33.74
CA ASP A 222 5.50 -21.86 -32.77
C ASP A 222 5.29 -20.47 -33.39
N HIS A 223 6.02 -20.12 -34.46
CA HIS A 223 6.05 -18.74 -34.95
C HIS A 223 4.82 -18.31 -35.77
N LYS A 224 4.31 -19.17 -36.68
CA LYS A 224 3.14 -18.82 -37.52
C LYS A 224 1.84 -18.85 -36.71
N LYS A 225 1.72 -19.81 -35.80
CA LYS A 225 0.55 -19.94 -34.92
C LYS A 225 0.51 -18.83 -33.87
N SER A 226 1.66 -18.41 -33.33
CA SER A 226 1.74 -17.24 -32.44
C SER A 226 1.27 -15.95 -33.10
N GLN A 227 1.63 -15.68 -34.36
CA GLN A 227 1.16 -14.48 -35.07
C GLN A 227 -0.36 -14.50 -35.33
N ASN A 228 -0.91 -15.69 -35.62
CA ASN A 228 -2.35 -15.85 -35.80
C ASN A 228 -3.11 -15.61 -34.49
N LEU A 229 -2.60 -16.17 -33.39
CA LEU A 229 -3.12 -15.99 -32.03
C LEU A 229 -3.14 -14.51 -31.62
N GLN A 230 -2.07 -13.76 -31.87
CA GLN A 230 -2.02 -12.33 -31.59
C GLN A 230 -3.06 -11.53 -32.39
N ALA A 231 -3.25 -11.88 -33.66
CA ALA A 231 -4.27 -11.24 -34.51
C ALA A 231 -5.69 -11.54 -34.02
N MET A 232 -5.97 -12.79 -33.61
CA MET A 232 -7.26 -13.18 -33.03
C MET A 232 -7.55 -12.43 -31.73
N ILE A 233 -6.59 -12.39 -30.80
CA ILE A 233 -6.76 -11.70 -29.51
C ILE A 233 -6.87 -10.18 -29.71
N GLY A 234 -6.18 -9.62 -30.70
CA GLY A 234 -6.28 -8.20 -31.05
C GLY A 234 -7.69 -7.73 -31.40
N GLY A 235 -8.51 -8.61 -32.00
CA GLY A 235 -9.90 -8.32 -32.38
C GLY A 235 -10.95 -8.53 -31.29
N MET A 236 -10.57 -9.13 -30.15
CA MET A 236 -11.50 -9.44 -29.05
C MET A 236 -11.89 -8.23 -28.22
N LYS A 237 -13.09 -8.29 -27.62
CA LYS A 237 -13.54 -7.30 -26.63
C LYS A 237 -12.77 -7.46 -25.31
N THR A 238 -12.74 -6.40 -24.50
CA THR A 238 -12.06 -6.42 -23.20
C THR A 238 -12.59 -7.51 -22.27
N SER A 239 -13.89 -7.78 -22.27
CA SER A 239 -14.51 -8.87 -21.48
C SER A 239 -14.03 -10.26 -21.91
N GLU A 240 -13.91 -10.49 -23.22
CA GLU A 240 -13.43 -11.76 -23.79
C GLU A 240 -11.95 -11.97 -23.45
N LYS A 241 -11.15 -10.90 -23.53
CA LYS A 241 -9.73 -10.93 -23.12
C LYS A 241 -9.54 -11.25 -21.64
N VAL A 242 -10.41 -10.76 -20.76
CA VAL A 242 -10.36 -11.07 -19.32
C VAL A 242 -10.67 -12.55 -19.08
N LYS A 243 -11.71 -13.09 -19.73
CA LYS A 243 -12.01 -14.54 -19.68
C LYS A 243 -10.83 -15.37 -20.21
N LEU A 244 -10.28 -14.98 -21.37
CA LEU A 244 -9.15 -15.66 -21.99
C LEU A 244 -7.88 -15.58 -21.13
N ALA A 245 -7.67 -14.50 -20.38
CA ALA A 245 -6.54 -14.39 -19.46
C ALA A 245 -6.55 -15.47 -18.38
N ALA A 246 -7.74 -15.88 -17.91
CA ALA A 246 -7.89 -16.93 -16.92
C ALA A 246 -7.71 -18.33 -17.52
N LEU A 247 -8.32 -18.61 -18.68
CA LEU A 247 -8.43 -19.94 -19.28
C LEU A 247 -7.34 -20.29 -20.30
N GLY A 248 -6.76 -19.27 -20.94
CA GLY A 248 -5.91 -19.40 -22.11
C GLY A 248 -4.53 -19.99 -21.83
N ASN A 249 -3.86 -20.42 -22.90
CA ASN A 249 -2.55 -21.03 -22.92
C ASN A 249 -1.41 -20.03 -22.61
N LYS A 250 -0.17 -20.53 -22.52
CA LYS A 250 1.00 -19.68 -22.19
C LYS A 250 1.19 -18.52 -23.18
N ALA A 251 0.99 -18.78 -24.48
CA ALA A 251 1.15 -17.78 -25.54
C ALA A 251 0.09 -16.67 -25.45
N ALA A 252 -1.17 -17.02 -25.15
CA ALA A 252 -2.25 -16.07 -24.92
C ALA A 252 -1.95 -15.16 -23.72
N ARG A 253 -1.52 -15.72 -22.59
CA ARG A 253 -1.13 -14.93 -21.41
C ARG A 253 0.06 -14.00 -21.67
N ALA A 254 1.06 -14.48 -22.40
CA ALA A 254 2.23 -13.67 -22.78
C ALA A 254 1.89 -12.49 -23.68
N TYR A 255 0.80 -12.58 -24.46
CA TYR A 255 0.30 -11.45 -25.24
C TYR A 255 -0.59 -10.52 -24.39
N LEU A 256 -1.50 -11.08 -23.59
CA LEU A 256 -2.47 -10.34 -22.77
C LEU A 256 -1.82 -9.54 -21.63
N ILE A 257 -0.66 -9.94 -21.13
CA ILE A 257 0.09 -9.19 -20.10
C ILE A 257 0.59 -7.82 -20.60
N LEU A 258 0.66 -7.65 -21.93
CA LEU A 258 1.07 -6.42 -22.61
C LEU A 258 -0.13 -5.57 -23.07
N ASP A 259 -1.36 -5.95 -22.71
CA ASP A 259 -2.54 -5.20 -23.13
C ASP A 259 -2.54 -3.78 -22.54
N SER A 260 -3.10 -2.84 -23.31
CA SER A 260 -3.32 -1.47 -22.86
C SER A 260 -4.26 -1.35 -21.66
N ASN A 261 -5.19 -2.31 -21.50
CA ASN A 261 -6.17 -2.32 -20.43
C ASN A 261 -5.64 -3.07 -19.21
N ARG A 262 -5.43 -2.33 -18.12
CA ARG A 262 -4.97 -2.85 -16.83
C ARG A 262 -5.77 -4.05 -16.34
N VAL A 263 -7.08 -4.06 -16.54
CA VAL A 263 -7.97 -5.13 -16.08
C VAL A 263 -7.58 -6.48 -16.69
N VAL A 264 -7.21 -6.49 -17.97
CA VAL A 264 -6.76 -7.69 -18.68
C VAL A 264 -5.43 -8.17 -18.09
N CYS A 265 -4.46 -7.27 -17.88
CA CYS A 265 -3.16 -7.63 -17.33
C CYS A 265 -3.27 -8.20 -15.91
N MET A 266 -4.16 -7.65 -15.07
CA MET A 266 -4.41 -8.16 -13.72
C MET A 266 -5.09 -9.52 -13.74
N ALA A 267 -5.99 -9.76 -14.70
CA ALA A 267 -6.60 -11.08 -14.89
C ALA A 267 -5.54 -12.14 -15.27
N VAL A 268 -4.53 -11.80 -16.07
CA VAL A 268 -3.42 -12.72 -16.39
C VAL A 268 -2.65 -13.11 -15.13
N LEU A 269 -2.34 -12.15 -14.25
CA LEU A 269 -1.65 -12.42 -12.99
C LEU A 269 -2.45 -13.28 -12.00
N LYS A 270 -3.79 -13.25 -12.11
CA LYS A 270 -4.71 -14.04 -11.28
C LYS A 270 -5.04 -15.42 -11.89
N SER A 271 -4.51 -15.75 -13.08
CA SER A 271 -4.81 -17.03 -13.75
C SER A 271 -4.33 -18.23 -12.93
N PRO A 272 -5.17 -19.26 -12.73
CA PRO A 272 -4.78 -20.49 -12.03
C PRO A 272 -3.76 -21.32 -12.84
N LYS A 273 -3.69 -21.13 -14.16
CA LYS A 273 -2.75 -21.82 -15.06
C LYS A 273 -1.37 -21.15 -15.12
N LEU A 274 -1.15 -20.05 -14.38
CA LEU A 274 0.08 -19.27 -14.42
C LEU A 274 1.25 -19.97 -13.71
N GLN A 275 2.36 -20.12 -14.43
CA GLN A 275 3.57 -20.77 -13.92
C GLN A 275 4.69 -19.78 -13.61
N ASP A 276 5.60 -20.16 -12.71
CA ASP A 276 6.71 -19.30 -12.27
C ASP A 276 7.68 -18.88 -13.40
N PRO A 277 8.01 -19.73 -14.40
CA PRO A 277 8.82 -19.31 -15.54
C PRO A 277 8.20 -18.19 -16.38
N GLU A 278 6.86 -18.14 -16.47
CA GLU A 278 6.16 -17.07 -17.19
C GLU A 278 6.33 -15.73 -16.48
N ILE A 279 6.34 -15.72 -15.14
CA ILE A 279 6.58 -14.51 -14.36
C ILE A 279 7.98 -13.97 -14.64
N GLU A 280 8.98 -14.85 -14.73
CA GLU A 280 10.34 -14.43 -15.09
C GLU A 280 10.37 -13.79 -16.48
N ASP A 281 9.64 -14.34 -17.45
CA ASP A 281 9.50 -13.80 -18.80
C ASP A 281 8.80 -12.43 -18.80
N PHE A 282 7.76 -12.26 -17.99
CA PHE A 282 7.03 -10.99 -17.85
C PHE A 282 7.93 -9.89 -17.26
N VAL A 283 8.67 -10.20 -16.20
CA VAL A 283 9.54 -9.22 -15.54
C VAL A 283 10.73 -8.83 -16.43
N LYS A 284 11.22 -9.73 -17.29
CA LYS A 284 12.26 -9.41 -18.29
C LYS A 284 11.76 -8.46 -19.38
N ASN A 285 10.45 -8.48 -19.67
CA ASN A 285 9.89 -7.74 -20.78
C ASN A 285 9.77 -6.24 -20.46
N ARG A 286 10.38 -5.40 -21.31
CA ARG A 286 10.43 -3.95 -21.14
C ARG A 286 9.12 -3.24 -21.45
N ASN A 287 8.19 -3.90 -22.14
CA ASN A 287 6.91 -3.30 -22.54
C ASN A 287 5.78 -3.57 -21.53
N VAL A 288 6.07 -4.30 -20.45
CA VAL A 288 5.08 -4.59 -19.41
C VAL A 288 4.74 -3.32 -18.63
N ASP A 289 3.46 -3.18 -18.28
CA ASP A 289 2.97 -2.03 -17.53
C ASP A 289 3.55 -1.96 -16.11
N LYS A 290 3.73 -0.74 -15.62
CA LYS A 290 4.29 -0.43 -14.29
C LYS A 290 3.49 -1.07 -13.16
N GLN A 291 2.17 -1.13 -13.28
CA GLN A 291 1.28 -1.71 -12.26
C GLN A 291 1.42 -3.22 -12.21
N VAL A 292 1.65 -3.89 -13.35
CA VAL A 292 1.94 -5.32 -13.41
C VAL A 292 3.23 -5.62 -12.65
N LEU A 293 4.30 -4.86 -12.91
CA LEU A 293 5.57 -5.02 -12.19
C LEU A 293 5.44 -4.72 -10.69
N ARG A 294 4.60 -3.75 -10.31
CA ARG A 294 4.27 -3.46 -8.91
C ARG A 294 3.55 -4.64 -8.25
N GLN A 295 2.57 -5.22 -8.92
CA GLN A 295 1.82 -6.38 -8.44
C GLN A 295 2.71 -7.64 -8.33
N ILE A 296 3.64 -7.81 -9.26
CA ILE A 296 4.61 -8.89 -9.14
C ILE A 296 5.52 -8.67 -7.93
N ALA A 297 5.92 -7.41 -7.69
CA ALA A 297 6.77 -7.06 -6.56
C ALA A 297 6.07 -7.02 -5.19
N SER A 298 4.73 -7.01 -5.13
CA SER A 298 3.95 -7.15 -3.89
C SER A 298 3.74 -8.60 -3.51
N THR A 299 3.77 -9.51 -4.48
CA THR A 299 3.42 -10.91 -4.29
C THR A 299 4.58 -11.70 -3.67
N LYS A 300 4.39 -12.18 -2.44
CA LYS A 300 5.46 -12.88 -1.68
C LYS A 300 5.95 -14.16 -2.35
N LYS A 301 5.08 -14.90 -3.05
CA LYS A 301 5.44 -16.10 -3.82
C LYS A 301 6.60 -15.82 -4.78
N TRP A 302 6.52 -14.74 -5.54
CA TRP A 302 7.46 -14.40 -6.61
C TRP A 302 8.69 -13.65 -6.11
N ILE A 303 8.52 -12.76 -5.13
CA ILE A 303 9.64 -12.02 -4.54
C ILE A 303 10.63 -12.93 -3.81
N LYS A 304 10.29 -14.17 -3.44
CA LYS A 304 11.28 -15.10 -2.88
C LYS A 304 12.41 -15.43 -3.86
N ASP A 305 12.11 -15.46 -5.17
CA ASP A 305 13.09 -15.78 -6.20
C ASP A 305 14.06 -14.61 -6.46
N TYR A 306 15.36 -14.92 -6.40
CA TYR A 306 16.43 -13.98 -6.70
C TYR A 306 16.38 -13.48 -8.14
N ALA A 307 16.04 -14.35 -9.10
CA ALA A 307 15.95 -13.99 -10.52
C ALA A 307 14.91 -12.89 -10.74
N ILE A 308 13.75 -13.02 -10.10
CA ILE A 308 12.66 -12.03 -10.18
C ILE A 308 13.11 -10.69 -9.57
N LYS A 309 13.77 -10.69 -8.40
CA LYS A 309 14.33 -9.45 -7.81
C LYS A 309 15.33 -8.77 -8.75
N LYS A 310 16.22 -9.57 -9.37
CA LYS A 310 17.23 -9.08 -10.30
C LYS A 310 16.59 -8.45 -11.54
N HIS A 311 15.67 -9.17 -12.19
CA HIS A 311 15.00 -8.67 -13.39
C HIS A 311 14.14 -7.44 -13.09
N LEU A 312 13.48 -7.37 -11.93
CA LEU A 312 12.75 -6.17 -11.49
C LEU A 312 13.67 -4.96 -11.32
N ALA A 313 14.89 -5.15 -10.82
CA ALA A 313 15.86 -4.07 -10.69
C ALA A 313 16.48 -3.65 -12.04
N GLU A 314 16.58 -4.58 -12.99
CA GLU A 314 17.14 -4.35 -14.32
C GLU A 314 16.12 -3.77 -15.31
N ASN A 315 14.83 -4.00 -15.13
CA ASN A 315 13.83 -3.56 -16.08
C ASN A 315 13.64 -2.02 -16.05
N PRO A 316 13.79 -1.30 -17.17
CA PRO A 316 13.58 0.15 -17.24
C PRO A 316 12.15 0.59 -16.95
N SER A 317 11.18 -0.28 -17.18
CA SER A 317 9.75 -0.03 -16.93
C SER A 317 9.36 -0.28 -15.49
N SER A 318 10.23 -0.85 -14.66
CA SER A 318 9.99 -0.99 -13.23
C SER A 318 9.84 0.38 -12.56
N PRO A 319 8.80 0.57 -11.73
CA PRO A 319 8.68 1.77 -10.90
C PRO A 319 9.96 1.99 -10.07
N PRO A 320 10.47 3.25 -9.97
CA PRO A 320 11.73 3.52 -9.28
C PRO A 320 11.75 3.03 -7.83
N ASP A 321 10.62 3.10 -7.13
CA ASP A 321 10.45 2.61 -5.76
C ASP A 321 10.65 1.09 -5.66
N VAL A 322 10.05 0.32 -6.57
CA VAL A 322 10.23 -1.14 -6.63
C VAL A 322 11.67 -1.50 -6.96
N ALA A 323 12.25 -0.87 -7.99
CA ALA A 323 13.61 -1.17 -8.43
C ALA A 323 14.66 -0.82 -7.36
N MET A 324 14.48 0.31 -6.65
CA MET A 324 15.35 0.68 -5.52
C MET A 324 15.22 -0.28 -4.34
N LYS A 325 14.01 -0.75 -4.03
CA LYS A 325 13.79 -1.78 -3.00
C LYS A 325 14.52 -3.08 -3.37
N MET A 326 14.41 -3.52 -4.63
CA MET A 326 15.06 -4.75 -5.11
C MET A 326 16.58 -4.65 -5.08
N LEU A 327 17.15 -3.49 -5.43
CA LEU A 327 18.60 -3.24 -5.45
C LEU A 327 19.29 -3.57 -4.11
N ASN A 328 18.61 -3.34 -2.98
CA ASN A 328 19.14 -3.62 -1.64
C ASN A 328 19.29 -5.12 -1.36
N PHE A 329 18.52 -5.97 -2.04
CA PHE A 329 18.57 -7.42 -1.90
C PHE A 329 19.53 -8.11 -2.89
N LEU A 330 20.14 -7.34 -3.80
CA LEU A 330 21.04 -7.90 -4.81
C LEU A 330 22.46 -8.09 -4.29
N ASN A 331 23.14 -9.08 -4.86
CA ASN A 331 24.53 -9.35 -4.57
C ASN A 331 25.43 -8.18 -5.03
N PRO A 332 26.59 -7.95 -4.38
CA PRO A 332 27.50 -6.87 -4.74
C PRO A 332 27.97 -6.91 -6.21
N LYS A 333 28.09 -8.11 -6.79
CA LYS A 333 28.42 -8.30 -8.20
C LYS A 333 27.35 -7.71 -9.12
N ASP A 334 26.08 -8.02 -8.86
CA ASP A 334 24.95 -7.54 -9.65
C ASP A 334 24.71 -6.04 -9.40
N GLN A 335 24.88 -5.54 -8.17
CA GLN A 335 24.86 -4.09 -7.87
C GLN A 335 25.90 -3.34 -8.71
N LYS A 336 27.11 -3.91 -8.87
CA LYS A 336 28.17 -3.34 -9.71
C LYS A 336 27.83 -3.39 -11.19
N GLU A 337 27.17 -4.44 -11.66
CA GLU A 337 26.67 -4.55 -13.03
C GLU A 337 25.59 -3.50 -13.32
N LEU A 338 24.60 -3.35 -12.44
CA LEU A 338 23.55 -2.32 -12.51
C LEU A 338 24.11 -0.89 -12.53
N SER A 339 25.17 -0.63 -11.78
CA SER A 339 25.83 0.69 -11.75
C SER A 339 26.41 1.13 -13.10
N LYS A 340 26.70 0.15 -13.98
CA LYS A 340 27.28 0.35 -15.32
C LYS A 340 26.24 0.20 -16.42
N ASN A 341 25.14 -0.50 -16.16
CA ASN A 341 24.14 -0.83 -17.16
C ASN A 341 23.40 0.44 -17.62
N LYS A 342 23.43 0.72 -18.93
CA LYS A 342 22.74 1.86 -19.54
C LYS A 342 21.24 1.63 -19.73
N ASN A 343 20.80 0.38 -19.66
CA ASN A 343 19.43 -0.04 -19.92
C ASN A 343 18.51 0.09 -18.69
N VAL A 344 19.07 0.38 -17.52
CA VAL A 344 18.30 0.58 -16.28
C VAL A 344 18.05 2.07 -16.03
N SER A 345 17.00 2.38 -15.25
CA SER A 345 16.66 3.74 -14.86
C SER A 345 17.85 4.47 -14.23
N ASN A 346 18.02 5.76 -14.57
CA ASN A 346 19.11 6.59 -14.05
C ASN A 346 19.09 6.69 -12.52
N ALA A 347 17.91 6.63 -11.90
CA ALA A 347 17.77 6.60 -10.44
C ALA A 347 18.43 5.35 -9.84
N VAL A 348 18.14 4.17 -10.40
CA VAL A 348 18.70 2.88 -9.94
C VAL A 348 20.21 2.84 -10.16
N ARG A 349 20.68 3.32 -11.31
CA ARG A 349 22.12 3.40 -11.61
C ARG A 349 22.87 4.28 -10.61
N THR A 350 22.28 5.41 -10.25
CA THR A 350 22.88 6.36 -9.30
C THR A 350 22.86 5.80 -7.88
N ALA A 351 21.76 5.16 -7.47
CA ALA A 351 21.64 4.48 -6.19
C ALA A 351 22.67 3.33 -6.06
N ALA A 352 22.83 2.51 -7.10
CA ALA A 352 23.81 1.42 -7.12
C ALA A 352 25.24 1.94 -6.96
N LYS A 353 25.60 3.04 -7.63
CA LYS A 353 26.91 3.69 -7.45
C LYS A 353 27.12 4.16 -6.01
N ARG A 354 26.11 4.77 -5.39
CA ARG A 354 26.19 5.24 -3.99
C ARG A 354 26.42 4.08 -3.02
N ILE A 355 25.69 2.98 -3.17
CA ILE A 355 25.85 1.77 -2.33
C ILE A 355 27.29 1.23 -2.43
N ILE A 356 27.86 1.20 -3.65
CA ILE A 356 29.24 0.74 -3.86
C ILE A 356 30.24 1.68 -3.20
N THR A 357 30.14 3.00 -3.42
CA THR A 357 31.08 3.97 -2.84
C THR A 357 31.02 3.97 -1.31
N THR A 358 29.83 3.90 -0.73
CA THR A 358 29.68 3.84 0.73
C THR A 358 30.28 2.56 1.31
N ARG A 359 30.12 1.41 0.62
CA ARG A 359 30.76 0.16 1.04
C ARG A 359 32.30 0.26 0.97
N GLU A 360 32.84 0.82 -0.10
CA GLU A 360 34.30 1.03 -0.27
C GLU A 360 34.88 1.97 0.81
N GLU A 361 34.17 3.04 1.17
CA GLU A 361 34.56 3.95 2.25
C GLU A 361 34.56 3.26 3.63
N ILE A 362 33.56 2.43 3.91
CA ILE A 362 33.48 1.65 5.16
C ILE A 362 34.64 0.67 5.25
N GLU A 363 34.97 -0.03 4.15
CA GLU A 363 36.11 -0.96 4.11
C GLU A 363 37.45 -0.25 4.29
N ARG A 364 37.62 0.93 3.68
CA ARG A 364 38.82 1.75 3.86
C ARG A 364 39.00 2.19 5.31
N ARG A 365 37.94 2.70 5.95
CA ARG A 365 37.97 3.10 7.37
C ARG A 365 38.27 1.94 8.31
N LYS A 366 37.81 0.73 7.98
CA LYS A 366 38.14 -0.49 8.74
C LYS A 366 39.61 -0.88 8.61
N LYS A 367 40.23 -0.65 7.44
CA LYS A 367 41.66 -0.90 7.21
C LYS A 367 42.56 0.15 7.88
N GLU A 368 42.12 1.40 7.98
CA GLU A 368 42.88 2.48 8.64
C GLU A 368 42.87 2.38 10.19
N LYS A 369 41.89 1.67 10.76
CA LYS A 369 41.76 1.44 12.21
C LYS A 369 42.45 0.16 12.71
N LYS A 370 42.98 -0.66 11.81
CA LYS A 370 43.57 -1.98 12.08
C LYS A 370 45.05 -1.94 11.75
#